data_AF-A0A925M9R1-F1
#
_entry.id   AF-A0A925M9R1-F1
#
_cell.length_a   1.000
_cell.length_b   1.000
_cell.length_c   1.000
_cell.angle_alpha   90.00
_cell.angle_beta   90.00
_cell.angle_gamma   90.00
#
_symmetry.space_group_name_H-M   'P 1'
#
loop_
_entity.id
_entity.type
_entity.pdbx_description
1 polymer ?
#
loop_
_entity_poly.entity_id
_entity_poly.type
_entity_poly.pdbx_seq_one_letter_code
_entity_poly.pdbx_strand_id
1 'polypeptide(L)'
;MKAYAAHMQRSAAERDRLISTHIDIARRISMRMARRCPDWLPREDLVAAGMLGLTEAAERYDASRNEPFLAFAEKRIRGAV
;
A
#
# COMPACT_ATOMS: atom_id res chain seq x y z
N MET A 1 -20.06 -27.96 -2.88
CA MET A 1 -19.22 -27.06 -3.71
C MET A 1 -19.87 -25.69 -3.81
N LYS A 2 -19.52 -24.74 -2.93
CA LYS A 2 -19.84 -23.30 -3.09
C LYS A 2 -18.84 -22.52 -2.25
N ALA A 3 -17.78 -22.05 -2.90
CA ALA A 3 -16.69 -21.24 -2.36
C ALA A 3 -17.15 -19.81 -2.03
N TYR A 4 -18.15 -19.67 -1.15
CA TYR A 4 -18.79 -18.38 -0.80
C TYR A 4 -18.30 -17.79 0.54
N ALA A 5 -17.31 -18.38 1.20
CA ALA A 5 -16.99 -18.06 2.60
C ALA A 5 -15.77 -17.14 2.83
N ALA A 6 -15.04 -16.68 1.80
CA ALA A 6 -13.68 -16.16 2.02
C ALA A 6 -13.44 -14.67 1.74
N HIS A 7 -14.45 -13.87 1.37
CA HIS A 7 -14.32 -12.41 1.47
C HIS A 7 -14.77 -11.96 2.86
N MET A 8 -14.07 -12.43 3.90
CA MET A 8 -14.17 -11.82 5.21
C MET A 8 -13.65 -10.39 5.07
N GLN A 9 -14.56 -9.42 5.12
CA GLN A 9 -14.24 -8.01 5.23
C GLN A 9 -13.21 -7.85 6.35
N ARG A 10 -11.94 -7.58 6.01
CA ARG A 10 -10.89 -7.41 7.02
C ARG A 10 -11.35 -6.33 7.99
N SER A 11 -11.23 -6.59 9.29
CA SER A 11 -11.65 -5.62 10.30
C SER A 11 -10.91 -4.29 10.10
N ALA A 12 -11.57 -3.18 10.39
CA ALA A 12 -10.95 -1.86 10.30
C ALA A 12 -9.64 -1.80 11.10
N ALA A 13 -9.63 -2.40 12.30
CA ALA A 13 -8.45 -2.46 13.15
C ALA A 13 -7.24 -3.14 12.50
N GLU A 14 -7.44 -4.23 11.75
CA GLU A 14 -6.33 -4.92 11.08
C GLU A 14 -5.82 -4.12 9.87
N ARG A 15 -6.72 -3.45 9.11
CA ARG A 15 -6.30 -2.52 8.05
C ARG A 15 -5.47 -1.38 8.63
N ASP A 16 -5.95 -0.75 9.70
CA ASP A 16 -5.27 0.36 10.37
C ASP A 16 -3.90 -0.08 10.93
N ARG A 17 -3.80 -1.31 11.44
CA ARG A 17 -2.53 -1.91 11.86
C ARG A 17 -1.56 -2.09 10.70
N LEU A 18 -2.02 -2.63 9.57
CA LEU A 18 -1.18 -2.81 8.38
C LEU A 18 -0.69 -1.46 7.85
N ILE A 19 -1.56 -0.45 7.81
CA ILE A 19 -1.21 0.91 7.39
C ILE A 19 -0.17 1.48 8.35
N SER A 20 -0.49 1.61 9.64
CA SER A 20 0.38 2.24 10.64
C SER A 20 1.77 1.59 10.73
N THR A 21 1.85 0.26 10.63
CA THR A 21 3.13 -0.47 10.66
C THR A 21 4.02 -0.18 9.44
N HIS A 22 3.46 0.27 8.32
CA HIS A 22 4.16 0.40 7.03
C HIS A 22 4.21 1.84 6.46
N ILE A 23 3.74 2.84 7.21
CA ILE A 23 3.75 4.27 6.81
C ILE A 23 5.16 4.72 6.37
N ASP A 24 6.19 4.40 7.16
CA ASP A 24 7.57 4.84 6.87
C ASP A 24 8.13 4.23 5.59
N ILE A 25 7.73 3.00 5.29
CA ILE A 25 8.14 2.31 4.08
C ILE A 25 7.46 2.94 2.86
N ALA A 26 6.16 3.25 2.93
CA ALA A 26 5.47 3.94 1.85
C ALA A 26 6.11 5.29 1.55
N ARG A 27 6.38 6.09 2.59
CA ARG A 27 7.12 7.36 2.47
C ARG A 27 8.48 7.16 1.79
N ARG A 28 9.25 6.16 2.22
CA ARG A 28 10.59 5.88 1.68
C ARG A 28 10.55 5.48 0.21
N ILE A 29 9.58 4.66 -0.19
CA ILE A 29 9.40 4.25 -1.59
C ILE A 29 9.00 5.46 -2.44
N SER A 30 8.00 6.24 -2.02
CA SER A 30 7.59 7.47 -2.71
C SER A 30 8.76 8.45 -2.89
N MET A 31 9.53 8.69 -1.84
CA MET A 31 10.69 9.60 -1.89
C MET A 31 11.79 9.09 -2.82
N ARG A 32 11.95 7.77 -2.95
CA ARG A 32 12.89 7.18 -3.92
C ARG A 32 12.40 7.41 -5.36
N MET A 33 11.10 7.27 -5.59
CA MET A 33 10.49 7.49 -6.91
C MET A 33 10.51 8.95 -7.31
N ALA A 34 10.28 9.86 -6.35
CA ALA A 34 10.41 11.30 -6.49
C ALA A 34 11.79 11.79 -6.93
N ARG A 35 12.82 10.93 -6.93
CA ARG A 35 14.14 11.26 -7.53
C ARG A 35 14.14 11.19 -9.06
N ARG A 36 13.12 10.58 -9.65
CA ARG A 36 12.96 10.40 -11.10
C ARG A 36 11.88 11.31 -11.68
N CYS A 37 11.19 12.07 -10.84
CA CYS A 37 10.14 13.00 -11.24
C CYS A 37 10.73 14.37 -11.57
N PRO A 38 10.08 15.17 -12.44
CA PRO A 38 10.46 16.54 -12.72
C PRO A 38 10.37 17.45 -11.49
N ASP A 39 11.15 18.53 -11.46
CA ASP A 39 11.24 19.45 -10.32
C ASP A 39 9.96 20.27 -10.06
N TRP A 40 9.07 20.39 -11.04
CA TRP A 40 7.78 21.07 -10.87
C TRP A 40 6.76 20.23 -10.11
N LEU A 41 7.01 18.93 -9.92
CA LEU A 41 6.12 18.04 -9.21
C LEU A 41 6.48 18.01 -7.71
N PRO A 42 5.59 18.44 -6.81
CA PRO A 42 5.88 18.47 -5.37
C PRO A 42 6.15 17.08 -4.81
N ARG A 43 7.12 17.01 -3.88
CA ARG A 43 7.44 15.74 -3.21
C ARG A 43 6.31 15.29 -2.29
N GLU A 44 5.58 16.22 -1.68
CA GLU A 44 4.41 15.87 -0.86
C GLU A 44 3.34 15.14 -1.66
N ASP A 45 3.08 15.52 -2.92
CA ASP A 45 2.06 14.90 -3.76
C ASP A 45 2.41 13.44 -4.07
N LEU A 46 3.69 13.17 -4.34
CA LEU A 46 4.20 11.82 -4.56
C LEU A 46 4.16 10.97 -3.29
N VAL A 47 4.41 11.57 -2.13
CA VAL A 47 4.24 10.88 -0.84
C VAL A 47 2.77 10.58 -0.59
N ALA A 48 1.87 11.53 -0.82
CA ALA A 48 0.43 11.35 -0.66
C ALA A 48 -0.10 10.24 -1.59
N ALA A 49 0.34 10.22 -2.84
CA ALA A 49 -0.01 9.17 -3.79
C ALA A 49 0.46 7.78 -3.32
N GLY A 50 1.68 7.68 -2.79
CA GLY A 50 2.16 6.42 -2.22
C GLY A 50 1.43 6.00 -0.95
N MET A 51 0.98 6.94 -0.11
CA MET A 51 0.13 6.64 1.04
C MET A 51 -1.24 6.11 0.62
N LEU A 52 -1.82 6.64 -0.46
CA LEU A 52 -3.04 6.08 -1.05
C LEU A 52 -2.81 4.64 -1.53
N GLY A 53 -1.69 4.39 -2.22
CA GLY A 53 -1.30 3.04 -2.64
C GLY A 53 -1.11 2.06 -1.47
N LEU A 54 -0.61 2.53 -0.32
CA LEU A 54 -0.52 1.73 0.91
C LEU A 54 -1.91 1.40 1.48
N THR A 55 -2.80 2.38 1.56
CA THR A 55 -4.19 2.17 2.01
C THR A 55 -4.90 1.14 1.15
N GLU A 56 -4.79 1.29 -0.18
CA GLU A 56 -5.34 0.32 -1.13
C GLU A 56 -4.72 -1.07 -0.98
N ALA A 57 -3.43 -1.15 -0.66
CA ALA A 57 -2.77 -2.41 -0.37
C ALA A 57 -3.35 -3.05 0.90
N ALA A 58 -3.54 -2.28 1.97
CA ALA A 58 -4.11 -2.79 3.23
C ALA A 58 -5.55 -3.31 3.05
N GLU A 59 -6.33 -2.67 2.18
CA GLU A 59 -7.69 -3.09 1.82
C GLU A 59 -7.71 -4.37 0.99
N ARG A 60 -6.82 -4.50 0.00
CA ARG A 60 -6.85 -5.60 -0.98
C ARG A 60 -5.92 -6.76 -0.64
N TYR A 61 -5.07 -6.63 0.38
CA TYR A 61 -4.14 -7.67 0.76
C TYR A 61 -4.86 -8.92 1.23
N ASP A 62 -4.42 -10.08 0.76
CA ASP A 62 -4.97 -11.38 1.14
C ASP A 62 -3.83 -12.26 1.66
N ALA A 63 -3.87 -12.56 2.96
CA ALA A 63 -2.84 -13.36 3.63
C ALA A 63 -2.82 -14.82 3.15
N SER A 64 -3.89 -15.32 2.51
CA SER A 64 -3.94 -16.67 1.96
C SER A 64 -3.07 -16.85 0.72
N ARG A 65 -2.66 -15.76 0.07
CA ARG A 65 -1.85 -15.77 -1.15
C ARG A 65 -0.36 -16.03 -0.93
N ASN A 66 0.05 -16.31 0.31
CA ASN A 66 1.44 -16.62 0.70
C ASN A 66 2.47 -15.58 0.22
N GLU A 67 2.05 -14.32 0.05
CA GLU A 67 2.89 -13.18 -0.25
C GLU A 67 2.97 -12.29 0.98
N PRO A 68 4.16 -11.89 1.46
CA PRO A 68 4.24 -10.93 2.57
C PRO A 68 3.59 -9.59 2.20
N PHE A 69 2.89 -8.98 3.16
CA PHE A 69 2.22 -7.68 2.95
C PHE A 69 3.16 -6.62 2.36
N LEU A 70 4.40 -6.54 2.85
CA LEU A 70 5.40 -5.61 2.36
C LEU A 70 5.65 -5.75 0.85
N ALA A 71 5.80 -6.98 0.36
CA ALA A 71 6.04 -7.24 -1.06
C ALA A 71 4.82 -6.88 -1.92
N PHE A 72 3.62 -7.16 -1.41
CA PHE A 72 2.37 -6.76 -2.06
C PHE A 72 2.19 -5.23 -2.10
N ALA A 73 2.39 -4.57 -0.96
CA ALA A 73 2.24 -3.13 -0.80
C ALA A 73 3.25 -2.35 -1.64
N GLU A 74 4.50 -2.82 -1.73
CA GLU A 74 5.52 -2.18 -2.57
C GLU A 74 5.09 -2.06 -4.04
N LYS A 75 4.46 -3.10 -4.60
CA LYS A 75 3.93 -3.07 -5.97
C LYS A 75 2.83 -2.02 -6.13
N ARG A 76 1.97 -1.85 -5.12
CA ARG A 76 0.85 -0.90 -5.13
C ARG A 76 1.32 0.54 -4.94
N ILE A 77 2.21 0.77 -3.97
CA ILE A 77 2.81 2.09 -3.71
C ILE A 77 3.54 2.57 -4.97
N ARG A 78 4.33 1.70 -5.62
CA ARG A 78 5.00 2.05 -6.87
C ARG A 78 4.07 2.24 -8.07
N GLY A 79 2.85 1.71 -8.04
CA GLY A 79 1.87 1.92 -9.10
C GLY A 79 1.07 3.23 -8.91
N ALA A 80 1.06 3.77 -7.69
CA ALA A 80 0.34 4.99 -7.36
C ALA A 80 1.19 6.26 -7.55
N VAL A 81 2.52 6.14 -7.49
CA VAL A 81 3.51 7.22 -7.61
C VAL A 81 4.12 7.24 -9.01
#